data_AF-A0A519HHT4-F1
#
_entry.id   AF-A0A519HHT4-F1
#
_cell.length_a   1.000
_cell.length_b   1.000
_cell.length_c   1.000
_cell.angle_alpha   90.00
_cell.angle_beta   90.00
_cell.angle_gamma   90.00
#
_symmetry.space_group_name_H-M   'P 1'
#
loop_
_entity.id
_entity.type
_entity.pdbx_description
1 polymer ?
#
loop_
_entity_poly.entity_id
_entity_poly.type
_entity_poly.pdbx_seq_one_letter_code
_entity_poly.pdbx_strand_id
1 'polypeptide(L)'
;MHARPLALGLAAAVFATSALAQASTSLDAFVTRANRIPLNATAMLRPDAHRLKGEAERAISAVVREVRDARAAGRTPPACPPETISLNPRQLLDHLNGIPQARRQRMSVTDGMRSWMASRYPCP
;
A
#
# COMPACT_ATOMS: atom_id res chain seq x y z
N MET A 1 -62.47 30.71 3.44
CA MET A 1 -61.22 31.48 3.29
C MET A 1 -60.08 30.56 3.71
N HIS A 2 -59.07 30.34 2.85
CA HIS A 2 -58.10 29.25 3.02
C HIS A 2 -56.89 29.63 3.91
N ALA A 3 -56.19 28.61 4.40
CA ALA A 3 -55.30 28.67 5.57
C ALA A 3 -53.93 29.36 5.33
N ARG A 4 -53.31 29.78 6.44
CA ARG A 4 -51.95 30.35 6.52
C ARG A 4 -50.88 29.23 6.53
N PRO A 5 -49.81 29.30 5.72
CA PRO A 5 -48.63 28.46 5.91
C PRO A 5 -47.62 29.12 6.88
N LEU A 6 -47.06 28.32 7.78
CA LEU A 6 -45.91 28.69 8.62
C LEU A 6 -44.62 28.60 7.78
N ALA A 7 -43.77 29.62 7.86
CA ALA A 7 -42.43 29.60 7.27
C ALA A 7 -41.41 29.06 8.28
N LEU A 8 -40.97 27.81 8.09
CA LEU A 8 -39.90 27.18 8.89
C LEU A 8 -38.64 27.03 8.01
N GLY A 9 -37.79 28.05 8.00
CA GLY A 9 -36.52 28.06 7.26
C GLY A 9 -35.43 27.27 7.98
N LEU A 10 -35.33 25.96 7.71
CA LEU A 10 -34.34 25.09 8.32
C LEU A 10 -32.93 25.31 7.73
N ALA A 11 -31.94 25.57 8.58
CA ALA A 11 -30.55 25.73 8.16
C ALA A 11 -29.95 24.37 7.72
N ALA A 12 -29.55 24.26 6.45
CA ALA A 12 -28.90 23.05 5.92
C ALA A 12 -27.38 23.09 6.19
N ALA A 13 -26.94 22.27 7.14
CA ALA A 13 -25.54 22.17 7.53
C ALA A 13 -24.81 21.02 6.80
N VAL A 14 -23.56 21.31 6.38
CA VAL A 14 -22.46 20.36 6.12
C VAL A 14 -22.77 19.13 5.26
N PHE A 15 -22.42 19.21 3.97
CA PHE A 15 -22.03 18.02 3.21
C PHE A 15 -20.54 17.74 3.44
N ALA A 16 -20.24 16.61 4.09
CA ALA A 16 -18.87 16.16 4.32
C ALA A 16 -18.15 15.93 2.99
N THR A 17 -16.93 16.43 2.86
CA THR A 17 -16.10 16.11 1.68
C THR A 17 -15.68 14.65 1.76
N SER A 18 -16.17 13.84 0.83
CA SER A 18 -15.77 12.44 0.70
C SER A 18 -14.28 12.39 0.43
N ALA A 19 -13.50 11.84 1.35
CA ALA A 19 -12.11 11.51 1.07
C ALA A 19 -12.09 10.54 -0.12
N LEU A 20 -11.65 11.03 -1.28
CA LEU A 20 -11.49 10.21 -2.48
C LEU A 20 -10.51 9.09 -2.13
N ALA A 21 -11.05 7.89 -1.94
CA ALA A 21 -10.26 6.67 -1.85
C ALA A 21 -9.56 6.52 -3.20
N GLN A 22 -8.34 7.06 -3.29
CA GLN A 22 -7.46 6.90 -4.43
C GLN A 22 -7.35 5.39 -4.66
N ALA A 23 -7.91 4.90 -5.77
CA ALA A 23 -8.01 3.47 -6.05
C ALA A 23 -6.60 2.86 -6.00
N SER A 24 -6.28 2.23 -4.87
CA SER A 24 -4.94 1.73 -4.60
C SER A 24 -4.69 0.59 -5.57
N THR A 25 -3.61 0.71 -6.35
CA THR A 25 -3.32 -0.28 -7.39
C THR A 25 -3.19 -1.66 -6.75
N SER A 26 -3.90 -2.64 -7.31
CA SER A 26 -3.82 -4.01 -6.81
C SER A 26 -2.39 -4.54 -6.96
N LEU A 27 -2.01 -5.44 -6.06
CA LEU A 27 -0.69 -6.07 -6.10
C LEU A 27 -0.49 -6.80 -7.43
N ASP A 28 -1.54 -7.36 -8.03
CA ASP A 28 -1.45 -8.01 -9.34
C ASP A 28 -1.08 -7.02 -10.46
N ALA A 29 -1.69 -5.83 -10.47
CA ALA A 29 -1.37 -4.78 -11.42
C ALA A 29 0.01 -4.13 -11.18
N PHE A 30 0.50 -4.13 -9.94
CA PHE A 30 1.89 -3.77 -9.63
C PHE A 30 2.88 -4.83 -10.14
N VAL A 31 2.70 -6.10 -9.78
CA VAL A 31 3.60 -7.20 -10.17
C VAL A 31 3.62 -7.39 -11.70
N THR A 32 2.47 -7.27 -12.36
CA THR A 32 2.37 -7.33 -13.83
C THR A 32 3.18 -6.23 -14.53
N ARG A 33 3.27 -5.02 -13.94
CA ARG A 33 4.14 -3.94 -14.44
C ARG A 33 5.61 -4.21 -14.09
N ALA A 34 5.90 -4.66 -12.86
CA ALA A 34 7.25 -4.95 -12.39
C ALA A 34 7.94 -6.04 -13.23
N ASN A 35 7.23 -7.12 -13.58
CA ASN A 35 7.73 -8.21 -14.42
C ASN A 35 8.10 -7.78 -15.86
N ARG A 36 7.73 -6.57 -16.30
CA ARG A 36 8.13 -6.01 -17.62
C ARG A 36 9.42 -5.20 -17.56
N ILE A 37 9.93 -4.89 -16.36
CA ILE A 37 11.17 -4.15 -16.17
C ILE A 37 12.33 -5.17 -16.08
N PRO A 38 13.32 -5.12 -17.00
CA PRO A 38 14.49 -5.98 -16.89
C PRO A 38 15.30 -5.58 -15.64
N LEU A 39 15.66 -6.54 -14.78
CA LEU A 39 16.41 -6.27 -13.54
C LEU A 39 17.92 -6.18 -13.78
N ASN A 40 18.32 -5.19 -14.60
CA ASN A 40 19.71 -4.92 -15.00
C ASN A 40 20.14 -3.48 -14.60
N ALA A 41 21.38 -3.10 -14.93
CA ALA A 41 21.93 -1.78 -14.58
C ALA A 41 21.19 -0.59 -15.23
N THR A 42 20.55 -0.81 -16.38
CA THR A 42 19.77 0.20 -17.14
C THR A 42 18.26 0.07 -16.91
N ALA A 43 17.85 -0.55 -15.79
CA ALA A 43 16.46 -0.61 -15.34
C ALA A 43 15.98 0.76 -14.88
N MET A 44 16.80 1.42 -14.04
CA MET A 44 16.75 2.87 -13.86
C MET A 44 17.12 3.56 -15.18
N LEU A 45 17.02 4.89 -15.25
CA LEU A 45 16.81 5.65 -16.50
C LEU A 45 15.38 5.49 -17.04
N ARG A 46 14.84 4.26 -17.15
CA ARG A 46 13.46 4.06 -17.64
C ARG A 46 12.42 4.73 -16.72
N PRO A 47 11.51 5.59 -17.22
CA PRO A 47 10.52 6.28 -16.37
C PRO A 47 9.50 5.37 -15.70
N ASP A 48 9.17 4.22 -16.31
CA ASP A 48 8.27 3.22 -15.73
C ASP A 48 8.88 2.53 -14.51
N ALA A 49 10.15 2.14 -14.59
CA ALA A 49 10.91 1.56 -13.48
C ALA A 49 11.10 2.54 -12.32
N HIS A 50 11.40 3.81 -12.58
CA HIS A 50 11.48 4.86 -11.55
C HIS A 50 10.14 5.04 -10.81
N ARG A 51 9.01 5.05 -11.54
CA ARG A 51 7.68 5.13 -10.92
C ARG A 51 7.35 3.89 -10.07
N LEU A 52 7.68 2.69 -10.55
CA LEU A 52 7.51 1.43 -9.82
C LEU A 52 8.38 1.38 -8.55
N LYS A 53 9.63 1.84 -8.63
CA LYS A 53 10.52 1.97 -7.47
C LYS A 53 9.88 2.85 -6.40
N GLY A 54 9.44 4.06 -6.75
CA GLY A 54 8.79 4.96 -5.80
C GLY A 54 7.47 4.41 -5.23
N GLU A 55 6.72 3.62 -6.00
CA GLU A 55 5.52 2.92 -5.52
C GLU A 55 5.86 1.85 -4.47
N ALA A 56 6.90 1.05 -4.70
CA ALA A 56 7.41 0.08 -3.73
C ALA A 56 7.97 0.76 -2.47
N GLU A 57 8.79 1.80 -2.62
CA GLU A 57 9.40 2.54 -1.50
C GLU A 57 8.33 3.16 -0.58
N ARG A 58 7.25 3.75 -1.14
CA ARG A 58 6.11 4.23 -0.34
C ARG A 58 5.41 3.10 0.41
N ALA A 59 5.17 1.97 -0.24
CA ALA A 59 4.51 0.81 0.38
C ALA A 59 5.36 0.21 1.52
N ILE A 60 6.67 0.06 1.32
CA ILE A 60 7.61 -0.39 2.36
C ILE A 60 7.68 0.61 3.52
N SER A 61 7.74 1.91 3.22
CA SER A 61 7.76 2.96 4.25
C SER A 61 6.49 2.98 5.10
N ALA A 62 5.34 2.62 4.53
CA ALA A 62 4.11 2.42 5.28
C ALA A 62 4.22 1.23 6.24
N VAL A 63 4.72 0.07 5.78
CA VAL A 63 4.94 -1.11 6.64
C VAL A 63 5.99 -0.84 7.74
N VAL A 64 7.08 -0.13 7.44
CA VAL A 64 8.07 0.27 8.46
C VAL A 64 7.43 1.16 9.52
N ARG A 65 6.50 2.05 9.14
CA ARG A 65 5.74 2.86 10.10
C ARG A 65 4.80 1.99 10.94
N GLU A 66 4.04 1.08 10.33
CA GLU A 66 3.18 0.12 11.06
C GLU A 66 3.98 -0.69 12.10
N VAL A 67 5.20 -1.13 11.75
CA VAL A 67 6.13 -1.83 12.67
C VAL A 67 6.56 -0.92 13.82
N ARG A 68 6.90 0.34 13.56
CA ARG A 68 7.28 1.32 14.60
C ARG A 68 6.11 1.64 15.53
N ASP A 69 4.92 1.87 14.97
CA ASP A 69 3.70 2.20 15.71
C ASP A 69 3.28 1.02 16.61
N ALA A 70 3.36 -0.22 16.10
CA ALA A 70 3.10 -1.42 16.89
C ALA A 70 4.10 -1.59 18.06
N ARG A 71 5.40 -1.42 17.80
CA ARG A 71 6.44 -1.45 18.85
C ARG A 71 6.21 -0.37 19.91
N ALA A 72 5.92 0.86 19.51
CA ALA A 72 5.62 1.98 20.43
C ALA A 72 4.35 1.73 21.27
N ALA A 73 3.37 1.01 20.70
CA ALA A 73 2.15 0.60 21.40
C ALA A 73 2.31 -0.71 22.21
N GLY A 74 3.52 -1.25 22.37
CA GLY A 74 3.78 -2.48 23.11
C GLY A 74 3.20 -3.77 22.48
N ARG A 75 2.89 -3.76 21.19
CA ARG A 75 2.31 -4.90 20.46
C ARG A 75 3.36 -5.59 19.59
N THR A 76 3.18 -6.88 19.36
CA THR A 76 3.96 -7.61 18.35
C THR A 76 3.70 -7.02 16.97
N PRO A 77 4.72 -6.51 16.25
CA PRO A 77 4.56 -5.97 14.90
C PRO A 77 4.32 -7.10 13.87
N PRO A 78 3.81 -6.79 12.66
CA PRO A 78 3.60 -7.80 11.61
C PRO A 78 4.91 -8.39 11.05
N ALA A 79 6.05 -7.77 11.35
CA ALA A 79 7.39 -8.24 11.02
C ALA A 79 8.41 -7.63 12.00
N CYS A 80 9.55 -8.30 12.20
CA CYS A 80 10.64 -7.85 13.06
C CYS A 80 11.91 -7.52 12.26
N PRO A 81 11.88 -6.53 11.34
CA PRO A 81 13.06 -6.15 10.57
C PRO A 81 14.14 -5.50 11.45
N PRO A 82 15.42 -5.61 11.04
CA PRO A 82 16.51 -4.81 11.59
C PRO A 82 16.32 -3.32 11.28
N GLU A 83 17.14 -2.46 11.91
CA GLU A 83 17.09 -1.01 11.71
C GLU A 83 17.35 -0.59 10.25
N THR A 84 18.30 -1.26 9.59
CA THR A 84 18.59 -1.08 8.16
C THR A 84 18.18 -2.31 7.37
N ILE A 85 17.23 -2.14 6.44
CA ILE A 85 16.79 -3.20 5.51
C ILE A 85 17.54 -3.06 4.19
N SER A 86 18.28 -4.10 3.79
CA SER A 86 18.80 -4.19 2.42
C SER A 86 17.75 -4.84 1.52
N LEU A 87 17.18 -4.05 0.60
CA LEU A 87 16.18 -4.53 -0.35
C LEU A 87 16.85 -5.14 -1.59
N ASN A 88 16.60 -6.42 -1.83
CA ASN A 88 16.96 -7.10 -3.07
C ASN A 88 15.73 -7.17 -3.99
N PRO A 89 15.69 -6.44 -5.13
CA PRO A 89 14.54 -6.41 -6.02
C PRO A 89 14.15 -7.77 -6.60
N ARG A 90 15.12 -8.68 -6.81
CA ARG A 90 14.85 -10.05 -7.28
C ARG A 90 14.07 -10.82 -6.22
N GLN A 91 14.62 -10.97 -5.01
CA GLN A 91 13.96 -11.70 -3.91
C GLN A 91 12.58 -11.12 -3.55
N LEU A 92 12.41 -9.80 -3.63
CA LEU A 92 11.10 -9.17 -3.47
C LEU A 92 10.14 -9.62 -4.58
N LEU A 93 10.53 -9.46 -5.85
CA LEU A 93 9.67 -9.80 -6.98
C LEU A 93 9.36 -11.30 -7.06
N ASP A 94 10.32 -12.16 -6.69
CA ASP A 94 10.15 -13.62 -6.58
C ASP A 94 9.07 -13.96 -5.54
N HIS A 95 9.14 -13.38 -4.34
CA HIS A 95 8.11 -13.55 -3.30
C HIS A 95 6.74 -13.06 -3.77
N LEU A 96 6.66 -11.87 -4.39
CA LEU A 96 5.40 -11.33 -4.90
C LEU A 96 4.85 -12.14 -6.09
N ASN A 97 5.70 -12.81 -6.87
CA ASN A 97 5.29 -13.74 -7.91
C ASN A 97 4.80 -15.09 -7.36
N GLY A 98 5.36 -15.55 -6.23
CA GLY A 98 4.89 -16.75 -5.52
C GLY A 98 3.49 -16.62 -4.90
N ILE A 99 2.96 -15.40 -4.75
CA ILE A 99 1.59 -15.20 -4.28
C ILE A 99 0.59 -15.51 -5.42
N PRO A 100 -0.39 -16.43 -5.23
CA PRO A 100 -1.36 -16.78 -6.26
C PRO A 100 -2.13 -15.56 -6.79
N GLN A 101 -2.34 -15.49 -8.11
CA GLN A 101 -2.92 -14.32 -8.78
C GLN A 101 -4.25 -13.86 -8.17
N ALA A 102 -5.17 -14.79 -7.92
CA ALA A 102 -6.48 -14.50 -7.29
C ALA A 102 -6.35 -13.85 -5.89
N ARG A 103 -5.24 -14.09 -5.18
CA ARG A 103 -4.91 -13.38 -3.93
C ARG A 103 -4.31 -12.00 -4.22
N ARG A 104 -3.36 -11.88 -5.15
CA ARG A 104 -2.76 -10.59 -5.55
C ARG A 104 -3.78 -9.56 -6.03
N GLN A 105 -4.85 -10.01 -6.70
CA GLN A 105 -5.93 -9.14 -7.15
C GLN A 105 -6.72 -8.50 -6.00
N ARG A 106 -6.71 -9.11 -4.81
CA ARG A 106 -7.39 -8.64 -3.59
C ARG A 106 -6.45 -7.98 -2.58
N MET A 107 -5.15 -7.91 -2.87
CA MET A 107 -4.13 -7.30 -2.02
C MET A 107 -3.76 -5.92 -2.57
N SER A 108 -3.51 -4.96 -1.69
CA SER A 108 -2.79 -3.74 -2.05
C SER A 108 -1.28 -4.01 -2.19
N VAL A 109 -0.54 -3.08 -2.79
CA VAL A 109 0.94 -3.14 -2.81
C VAL A 109 1.50 -3.21 -1.38
N THR A 110 0.95 -2.45 -0.43
CA THR A 110 1.34 -2.48 0.99
C THR A 110 1.15 -3.86 1.62
N ASP A 111 0.06 -4.57 1.32
CA ASP A 111 -0.15 -5.93 1.83
C ASP A 111 0.89 -6.92 1.26
N GLY A 112 1.29 -6.73 0.00
CA GLY A 112 2.39 -7.48 -0.60
C GLY A 112 3.73 -7.23 0.10
N MET A 113 4.05 -5.96 0.36
CA MET A 113 5.28 -5.59 1.09
C MET A 113 5.26 -6.07 2.55
N ARG A 114 4.09 -6.05 3.21
CA ARG A 114 3.90 -6.58 4.57
C ARG A 114 4.12 -8.09 4.60
N SER A 115 3.55 -8.82 3.64
CA SER A 115 3.75 -10.26 3.48
C SER A 115 5.22 -10.62 3.22
N TRP A 116 5.91 -9.86 2.35
CA TRP A 116 7.34 -10.06 2.10
C TRP A 116 8.18 -9.79 3.36
N MET A 117 7.91 -8.69 4.07
CA MET A 117 8.65 -8.32 5.27
C MET A 117 8.45 -9.33 6.39
N ALA A 118 7.22 -9.83 6.59
CA ALA A 118 6.92 -10.88 7.56
C ALA A 118 7.61 -12.21 7.23
N SER A 119 7.66 -12.58 5.94
CA SER A 119 8.35 -13.77 5.45
C SER A 119 9.88 -13.67 5.60
N ARG A 120 10.45 -12.47 5.39
CA ARG A 120 11.89 -12.23 5.44
C ARG A 120 12.42 -11.96 6.84
N TYR A 121 11.60 -11.40 7.72
CA TYR A 121 11.92 -10.98 9.07
C TYR A 121 10.79 -11.40 10.04
N PRO A 122 10.60 -12.72 10.27
CA PRO A 122 9.64 -13.19 11.26
C PRO A 122 10.01 -12.65 12.66
N CYS A 123 9.00 -12.39 13.48
CA CYS A 123 9.22 -12.17 14.91
C CYS A 123 9.44 -13.53 15.62
N PRO A 124 10.26 -13.55 16.68
CA PRO A 124 10.41 -14.73 17.55
C PRO A 124 9.14 -15.00 18.38
#